data_AF-A0A2T0N7E6-F1
#
_entry.id   AF-A0A2T0N7E6-F1
#
_cell.length_a   1.000
_cell.length_b   1.000
_cell.length_c   1.000
_cell.angle_alpha   90.00
_cell.angle_beta   90.00
_cell.angle_gamma   90.00
#
_symmetry.space_group_name_H-M   'P 1'
#
loop_
_entity.id
_entity.type
_entity.pdbx_description
1 polymer ?
#
loop_
_entity_poly.entity_id
_entity_poly.type
_entity_poly.pdbx_seq_one_letter_code
_entity_poly.pdbx_strand_id
1 'polypeptide(L)'
;MMRRFAAIVVGAVTLLAGSPAHAQSAKPYDHKDPYKSGCGTSARVVKSAKITSRVNGEVGTIKLMWSGRCKTNWIEVKTGTSMTGTINVYTRDGRHDAFRFKRGNGGRHWGNMLWANNMCAWGSVSVQWNGGRGGQNGSGTTPKACK
;
A
#
# COMPACT_ATOMS: atom_id res chain seq x y z
N MET A 1 47.52 -1.67 64.90
CA MET A 1 46.86 -2.97 64.70
C MET A 1 45.96 -2.85 63.47
N MET A 2 46.03 -3.83 62.55
CA MET A 2 45.21 -4.15 61.35
C MET A 2 43.93 -3.32 61.08
N ARG A 3 43.45 -3.05 59.85
CA ARG A 3 43.68 -3.56 58.48
C ARG A 3 42.94 -2.64 57.48
N ARG A 4 43.48 -2.52 56.26
CA ARG A 4 42.86 -1.89 55.08
C ARG A 4 41.64 -2.68 54.61
N PHE A 5 40.60 -2.01 54.08
CA PHE A 5 39.82 -2.51 52.94
C PHE A 5 39.32 -1.34 52.08
N ALA A 6 39.81 -1.30 50.84
CA ALA A 6 39.29 -0.47 49.76
C ALA A 6 38.21 -1.25 49.01
N ALA A 7 37.20 -0.56 48.48
CA ALA A 7 36.32 -1.11 47.44
C ALA A 7 35.96 0.01 46.46
N ILE A 8 36.74 0.10 45.38
CA ILE A 8 36.43 0.89 44.19
C ILE A 8 35.40 0.07 43.41
N VAL A 9 34.16 0.55 43.32
CA VAL A 9 33.13 -0.06 42.46
C VAL A 9 33.29 0.54 41.07
N VAL A 10 33.97 -0.19 40.18
CA VAL A 10 34.00 0.10 38.75
C VAL A 10 32.66 -0.33 38.15
N GLY A 11 31.80 0.64 37.84
CA GLY A 11 30.55 0.41 37.12
C GLY A 11 30.84 0.07 35.66
N ALA A 12 30.56 -1.16 35.26
CA ALA A 12 30.64 -1.59 33.87
C ALA A 12 29.46 -0.97 33.07
N VAL A 13 29.77 -0.03 32.17
CA VAL A 13 28.83 0.45 31.16
C VAL A 13 28.74 -0.61 30.06
N THR A 14 27.75 -1.49 30.15
CA THR A 14 27.37 -2.37 29.04
C THR A 14 26.70 -1.54 27.96
N LEU A 15 27.49 -1.11 26.97
CA LEU A 15 27.00 -0.57 25.71
C LEU A 15 26.17 -1.68 25.02
N LEU A 16 24.85 -1.58 25.12
CA LEU A 16 23.92 -2.34 24.30
C LEU A 16 24.25 -2.06 22.83
N ALA A 17 24.95 -2.98 22.19
CA ALA A 17 25.13 -3.00 20.75
C ALA A 17 23.74 -3.17 20.12
N GLY A 18 23.12 -2.03 19.76
CA GLY A 18 21.90 -2.02 18.98
C GLY A 18 22.18 -2.68 17.64
N SER A 19 21.56 -3.83 17.41
CA SER A 19 21.59 -4.52 16.12
C SER A 19 21.28 -3.51 15.00
N PRO A 20 21.99 -3.54 13.86
CA PRO A 20 21.62 -2.70 12.73
C PRO A 20 20.21 -3.10 12.32
N ALA A 21 19.24 -2.20 12.53
CA ALA A 21 17.98 -2.30 11.84
C ALA A 21 18.33 -2.30 10.35
N HIS A 22 18.19 -3.46 9.69
CA HIS A 22 18.42 -3.58 8.25
C HIS A 22 17.42 -2.67 7.55
N ALA A 23 17.83 -1.43 7.29
CA ALA A 23 17.11 -0.51 6.43
C ALA A 23 17.12 -1.14 5.02
N GLN A 24 16.08 -1.90 4.70
CA GLN A 24 15.83 -2.31 3.32
C GLN A 24 15.81 -1.05 2.47
N SER A 25 16.78 -0.92 1.57
CA SER A 25 16.85 0.17 0.60
C SER A 25 15.49 0.28 -0.10
N ALA A 26 14.81 1.40 0.11
CA ALA A 26 13.52 1.69 -0.49
C ALA A 26 13.67 1.61 -2.02
N LYS A 27 12.80 0.85 -2.69
CA LYS A 27 12.89 0.74 -4.15
C LYS A 27 12.54 2.10 -4.77
N PRO A 28 13.17 2.52 -5.88
CA PRO A 28 13.11 3.91 -6.37
C PRO A 28 11.71 4.47 -6.64
N TYR A 29 10.74 3.59 -6.89
CA TYR A 29 9.36 3.92 -7.25
C TYR A 29 8.34 3.54 -6.19
N ASP A 30 8.76 2.95 -5.07
CA ASP A 30 7.86 2.65 -3.96
C ASP A 30 7.24 3.95 -3.45
N HIS A 31 5.95 3.90 -3.13
CA HIS A 31 5.15 5.01 -2.59
C HIS A 31 5.02 6.22 -3.54
N LYS A 32 5.36 6.07 -4.82
CA LYS A 32 5.23 7.13 -5.83
C LYS A 32 4.01 6.94 -6.72
N ASP A 33 3.50 8.07 -7.21
CA ASP A 33 2.41 8.11 -8.20
C ASP A 33 2.89 7.52 -9.55
N PRO A 34 2.16 6.54 -10.10
CA PRO A 34 2.56 5.84 -11.33
C PRO A 34 2.57 6.71 -12.58
N TYR A 35 1.66 7.69 -12.69
CA TYR A 35 1.54 8.54 -13.87
C TYR A 35 2.52 9.72 -13.81
N LYS A 36 2.74 10.31 -12.62
CA LYS A 36 3.77 11.33 -12.43
C LYS A 36 5.19 10.78 -12.62
N SER A 37 5.41 9.50 -12.27
CA SER A 37 6.71 8.85 -12.43
C SER A 37 6.96 8.29 -13.85
N GLY A 38 5.98 8.38 -14.76
CA GLY A 38 6.08 7.80 -16.10
C GLY A 38 6.04 6.26 -16.14
N CYS A 39 5.70 5.60 -15.02
CA CYS A 39 5.55 4.15 -14.93
C CYS A 39 4.22 3.66 -15.52
N GLY A 40 3.21 4.54 -15.55
CA GLY A 40 1.88 4.28 -16.07
C GLY A 40 1.78 4.19 -17.60
N THR A 41 2.72 4.77 -18.36
CA THR A 41 2.61 4.90 -19.83
C THR A 41 2.57 3.56 -20.57
N SER A 42 3.27 2.54 -20.07
CA SER A 42 3.32 1.19 -20.66
C SER A 42 2.80 0.12 -19.71
N ALA A 43 1.98 0.54 -18.74
CA ALA A 43 1.39 -0.36 -17.77
C ALA A 43 0.23 -1.14 -18.36
N ARG A 44 0.01 -2.36 -17.86
CA ARG A 44 -1.13 -3.19 -18.25
C ARG A 44 -1.92 -3.66 -17.05
N VAL A 45 -3.21 -3.91 -17.28
CA VAL A 45 -4.07 -4.59 -16.30
C VAL A 45 -3.62 -6.05 -16.23
N VAL A 46 -3.34 -6.54 -15.04
CA VAL A 46 -2.97 -7.95 -14.82
C VAL A 46 -4.06 -8.75 -14.12
N LYS A 47 -4.91 -8.09 -13.32
CA LYS A 47 -6.14 -8.63 -12.73
C LYS A 47 -7.16 -7.52 -12.57
N SER A 48 -8.44 -7.89 -12.49
CA SER A 48 -9.52 -6.97 -12.16
C SER A 48 -10.57 -7.67 -11.30
N ALA A 49 -11.37 -6.88 -10.60
CA ALA A 49 -12.55 -7.35 -9.88
C ALA A 49 -13.59 -6.22 -9.84
N LYS A 50 -14.81 -6.59 -9.46
CA LYS A 50 -15.91 -5.65 -9.23
C LYS A 50 -15.78 -5.04 -7.83
N ILE A 51 -16.21 -3.80 -7.69
CA ILE A 51 -16.47 -3.17 -6.39
C ILE A 51 -17.96 -3.36 -6.15
N THR A 52 -18.31 -4.09 -5.09
CA THR A 52 -19.70 -4.42 -4.79
C THR A 52 -20.17 -3.76 -3.50
N SER A 53 -21.44 -3.40 -3.51
CA SER A 53 -22.20 -2.86 -2.39
C SER A 53 -23.37 -3.80 -2.12
N ARG A 54 -23.62 -4.11 -0.85
CA ARG A 54 -24.76 -4.96 -0.47
C ARG A 54 -26.10 -4.40 -0.96
N VAL A 55 -26.22 -3.07 -0.99
CA VAL A 55 -27.48 -2.37 -1.30
C VAL A 55 -27.60 -2.02 -2.78
N ASN A 56 -26.49 -1.71 -3.44
CA ASN A 56 -26.49 -1.15 -4.80
C ASN A 56 -25.90 -2.08 -5.86
N GLY A 57 -25.47 -3.30 -5.48
CA GLY A 57 -24.83 -4.22 -6.41
C GLY A 57 -23.43 -3.75 -6.83
N GLU A 58 -23.14 -3.78 -8.12
CA GLU A 58 -21.85 -3.33 -8.65
C GLU A 58 -21.80 -1.79 -8.72
N VAL A 59 -20.80 -1.19 -8.07
CA VAL A 59 -20.64 0.27 -7.95
C VAL A 59 -19.32 0.79 -8.53
N GLY A 60 -18.53 -0.10 -9.12
CA GLY A 60 -17.27 0.24 -9.77
C GLY A 60 -16.39 -0.96 -10.08
N THR A 61 -15.18 -0.68 -10.53
CA THR A 61 -14.17 -1.70 -10.88
C THR A 61 -12.85 -1.37 -10.22
N ILE A 62 -12.17 -2.40 -9.74
CA ILE A 62 -10.78 -2.36 -9.27
C ILE A 62 -9.88 -3.12 -10.25
N LYS A 63 -8.74 -2.54 -10.60
CA LYS A 63 -7.75 -3.11 -11.52
C LYS A 63 -6.37 -3.13 -10.85
N LEU A 64 -5.72 -4.27 -10.89
CA LEU A 64 -4.30 -4.40 -10.56
C LEU A 64 -3.50 -4.09 -11.81
N MET A 65 -2.68 -3.06 -11.72
CA MET A 65 -1.84 -2.55 -12.78
C MET A 65 -0.40 -3.02 -12.56
N TRP A 66 0.31 -3.31 -13.64
CA TRP A 66 1.73 -3.69 -13.63
C TRP A 66 2.51 -2.90 -14.67
N SER A 67 3.64 -2.33 -14.26
CA SER A 67 4.62 -1.71 -15.17
C SER A 67 5.85 -2.59 -15.33
N GLY A 68 6.04 -3.13 -16.55
CA GLY A 68 7.24 -3.91 -16.88
C GLY A 68 8.53 -3.08 -16.89
N ARG A 69 8.42 -1.75 -17.01
CA ARG A 69 9.53 -0.78 -17.00
C ARG A 69 9.98 -0.49 -15.58
N CYS A 70 9.06 -0.12 -14.69
CA CYS A 70 9.38 0.25 -13.31
C CYS A 70 9.38 -0.94 -12.35
N LYS A 71 8.93 -2.11 -12.81
CA LYS A 71 8.79 -3.34 -12.02
C LYS A 71 7.88 -3.18 -10.80
N THR A 72 6.83 -2.36 -10.96
CA THR A 72 5.92 -1.96 -9.89
C THR A 72 4.48 -2.32 -10.20
N ASN A 73 3.71 -2.56 -9.14
CA ASN A 73 2.27 -2.73 -9.16
C ASN A 73 1.58 -1.57 -8.43
N TRP A 74 0.35 -1.26 -8.84
CA TRP A 74 -0.56 -0.38 -8.11
C TRP A 74 -1.99 -0.77 -8.44
N ILE A 75 -2.93 -0.16 -7.74
CA ILE A 75 -4.35 -0.32 -8.02
C ILE A 75 -4.88 0.92 -8.72
N GLU A 76 -5.64 0.71 -9.80
CA GLU A 76 -6.50 1.71 -10.41
C GLU A 76 -7.96 1.35 -10.16
N VAL A 77 -8.79 2.33 -9.83
CA VAL A 77 -10.22 2.16 -9.60
C VAL A 77 -11.03 3.09 -10.49
N LYS A 78 -12.19 2.59 -10.92
CA LYS A 78 -13.21 3.37 -11.61
C LYS A 78 -14.52 3.26 -10.83
N THR A 79 -15.05 4.39 -10.40
CA THR A 79 -16.21 4.52 -9.50
C THR A 79 -17.10 5.68 -9.95
N GLY A 80 -18.21 5.90 -9.24
CA GLY A 80 -18.98 7.15 -9.38
C GLY A 80 -18.16 8.38 -8.97
N THR A 81 -18.47 9.54 -9.56
CA THR A 81 -17.72 10.79 -9.37
C THR A 81 -17.86 11.39 -7.97
N SER A 82 -18.93 11.06 -7.24
CA SER A 82 -19.21 11.52 -5.88
C SER A 82 -18.54 10.67 -4.79
N MET A 83 -17.92 9.56 -5.16
CA MET A 83 -17.36 8.58 -4.22
C MET A 83 -16.01 9.04 -3.66
N THR A 84 -15.77 8.70 -2.40
CA THR A 84 -14.46 8.76 -1.74
C THR A 84 -14.03 7.35 -1.37
N GLY A 85 -12.75 7.12 -1.11
CA GLY A 85 -12.33 5.77 -0.73
C GLY A 85 -10.86 5.63 -0.35
N THR A 86 -10.50 4.40 0.02
CA THR A 86 -9.12 4.00 0.30
C THR A 86 -8.75 2.84 -0.62
N ILE A 87 -7.64 3.02 -1.33
CA ILE A 87 -7.01 2.01 -2.18
C ILE A 87 -5.84 1.42 -1.38
N ASN A 88 -5.73 0.10 -1.33
CA ASN A 88 -4.58 -0.59 -0.76
C ASN A 88 -3.94 -1.48 -1.82
N VAL A 89 -2.62 -1.46 -1.90
CA VAL A 89 -1.82 -2.43 -2.68
C VAL A 89 -0.93 -3.20 -1.72
N TYR A 90 -0.78 -4.49 -1.98
CA TYR A 90 -0.02 -5.42 -1.15
C TYR A 90 0.94 -6.22 -2.02
N THR A 91 2.09 -6.56 -1.47
CA THR A 91 3.07 -7.46 -2.07
C THR A 91 3.29 -8.67 -1.17
N ARG A 92 3.71 -9.79 -1.75
CA ARG A 92 3.86 -11.08 -1.06
C ARG A 92 4.86 -11.05 0.12
N ASP A 93 5.83 -10.14 0.09
CA ASP A 93 6.82 -9.91 1.16
C ASP A 93 6.29 -9.08 2.33
N GLY A 94 4.99 -8.75 2.34
CA GLY A 94 4.34 -8.06 3.46
C GLY A 94 4.33 -6.53 3.36
N ARG A 95 4.95 -5.93 2.33
CA ARG A 95 4.83 -4.49 2.10
C ARG A 95 3.43 -4.14 1.60
N HIS A 96 2.97 -2.95 1.98
CA HIS A 96 1.71 -2.39 1.52
C HIS A 96 1.79 -0.86 1.42
N ASP A 97 0.90 -0.28 0.62
CA ASP A 97 0.67 1.15 0.53
C ASP A 97 -0.83 1.42 0.53
N ALA A 98 -1.24 2.50 1.19
CA ALA A 98 -2.62 2.94 1.29
C ALA A 98 -2.76 4.37 0.76
N PHE A 99 -3.67 4.57 -0.19
CA PHE A 99 -3.98 5.86 -0.77
C PHE A 99 -5.46 6.23 -0.57
N ARG A 100 -5.72 7.38 0.04
CA ARG A 100 -7.07 7.91 0.19
C ARG A 100 -7.39 8.86 -0.96
N PHE A 101 -8.48 8.59 -1.67
CA PHE A 101 -8.97 9.48 -2.73
C PHE A 101 -10.24 10.21 -2.30
N LYS A 102 -10.36 11.45 -2.78
CA LYS A 102 -11.56 12.28 -2.66
C LYS A 102 -12.39 12.18 -3.95
N ARG A 103 -13.65 12.60 -3.87
CA ARG A 103 -14.55 12.73 -5.02
C ARG A 103 -13.91 13.58 -6.14
N GLY A 104 -14.20 13.25 -7.40
CA GLY A 104 -13.66 13.95 -8.57
C GLY A 104 -12.90 13.04 -9.54
N ASN A 105 -11.98 13.61 -10.33
CA ASN A 105 -11.14 12.93 -11.33
C ASN A 105 -11.93 12.03 -12.31
N GLY A 106 -13.17 12.41 -12.65
CA GLY A 106 -14.06 11.61 -13.48
C GLY A 106 -14.36 10.21 -12.89
N GLY A 107 -14.23 10.03 -11.58
CA GLY A 107 -14.39 8.76 -10.87
C GLY A 107 -13.23 7.78 -11.10
N ARG A 108 -12.12 8.21 -11.69
CA ARG A 108 -10.93 7.39 -11.88
C ARG A 108 -9.91 7.75 -10.80
N HIS A 109 -9.43 6.78 -10.04
CA HIS A 109 -8.42 7.02 -9.00
C HIS A 109 -7.36 5.92 -9.06
N TRP A 110 -6.18 6.17 -8.49
CA TRP A 110 -5.12 5.19 -8.41
C TRP A 110 -4.35 5.34 -7.11
N GLY A 111 -3.79 4.23 -6.63
CA GLY A 111 -2.87 4.23 -5.51
C GLY A 111 -1.42 4.47 -5.94
N ASN A 112 -0.54 4.55 -4.96
CA ASN A 112 0.89 4.58 -5.21
C ASN A 112 1.41 3.20 -5.61
N MET A 113 2.62 3.20 -6.16
CA MET A 113 3.30 2.02 -6.63
C MET A 113 4.02 1.28 -5.49
N LEU A 114 4.08 -0.05 -5.63
CA LEU A 114 5.02 -0.91 -4.92
C LEU A 114 5.77 -1.79 -5.92
N TRP A 115 7.08 -1.84 -5.80
CA TRP A 115 7.94 -2.75 -6.53
C TRP A 115 7.54 -4.19 -6.23
N ALA A 116 7.31 -4.97 -7.28
CA ALA A 116 7.00 -6.38 -7.14
C ALA A 116 7.37 -7.20 -8.39
N ASN A 117 8.67 -7.27 -8.67
CA ASN A 117 9.21 -8.14 -9.71
C ASN A 117 9.44 -9.56 -9.18
N ASN A 118 9.12 -10.56 -10.00
CA ASN A 118 9.18 -11.98 -9.65
C ASN A 118 8.44 -12.30 -8.34
N MET A 119 7.37 -11.57 -8.04
CA MET A 119 6.59 -11.74 -6.83
C MET A 119 5.11 -11.42 -7.04
N CYS A 120 4.28 -11.89 -6.11
CA CYS A 120 2.84 -11.68 -6.22
C CYS A 120 2.43 -10.36 -5.58
N ALA A 121 1.52 -9.65 -6.24
CA ALA A 121 0.84 -8.47 -5.73
C ALA A 121 -0.68 -8.62 -5.87
N TRP A 122 -1.41 -7.89 -5.04
CA TRP A 122 -2.86 -7.75 -5.10
C TRP A 122 -3.27 -6.42 -4.46
N GLY A 123 -4.54 -6.08 -4.53
CA GLY A 123 -5.03 -4.93 -3.80
C GLY A 123 -6.51 -4.97 -3.54
N SER A 124 -6.92 -4.05 -2.67
CA SER A 124 -8.30 -3.87 -2.25
C SER A 124 -8.68 -2.41 -2.32
N VAL A 125 -9.97 -2.15 -2.41
CA VAL A 125 -10.53 -0.80 -2.31
C VAL A 125 -11.76 -0.84 -1.42
N SER A 126 -11.93 0.21 -0.62
CA SER A 126 -13.20 0.57 0.00
C SER A 126 -13.66 1.92 -0.54
N VAL A 127 -14.96 2.05 -0.83
CA VAL A 127 -15.57 3.27 -1.36
C VAL A 127 -16.79 3.65 -0.53
N GLN A 128 -17.08 4.94 -0.45
CA GLN A 128 -18.22 5.50 0.26
C GLN A 128 -18.85 6.65 -0.56
N TRP A 129 -20.18 6.74 -0.54
CA TRP A 129 -20.95 7.84 -1.12
C TRP A 129 -22.23 8.12 -0.34
N ASN A 130 -22.81 9.31 -0.56
CA ASN A 130 -24.06 9.83 0.00
C ASN A 130 -24.25 9.65 1.54
N GLY A 131 -24.18 10.77 2.26
CA GLY A 131 -24.32 10.84 3.70
C GLY A 131 -25.78 10.72 4.19
N GLY A 132 -26.09 9.62 4.86
CA GLY A 132 -27.24 9.40 5.73
C GLY A 132 -26.85 8.32 6.75
N ARG A 133 -27.49 8.25 7.92
CA ARG A 133 -27.10 7.41 9.08
C ARG A 133 -26.70 5.98 8.63
N GLY A 134 -25.40 5.73 8.52
CA GLY A 134 -24.81 4.46 8.07
C GLY A 134 -23.85 4.54 6.88
N GLY A 135 -24.02 5.51 5.97
CA GLY A 135 -23.21 5.71 4.76
C GLY A 135 -23.30 4.55 3.74
N GLN A 136 -23.47 4.84 2.45
CA GLN A 136 -23.40 3.78 1.44
C GLN A 136 -21.94 3.41 1.22
N ASN A 137 -21.64 2.11 1.29
CA ASN A 137 -20.28 1.61 1.12
C ASN A 137 -20.22 0.47 0.09
N GLY A 138 -19.02 0.25 -0.41
CA GLY A 138 -18.70 -0.86 -1.29
C GLY A 138 -17.21 -1.22 -1.18
N SER A 139 -16.88 -2.44 -1.57
CA SER A 139 -15.50 -2.91 -1.57
C SER A 139 -15.22 -3.87 -2.70
N GLY A 140 -13.95 -3.98 -3.08
CA GLY A 140 -13.51 -4.95 -4.05
C GLY A 140 -12.06 -5.33 -3.81
N THR A 141 -11.70 -6.57 -4.13
CA THR A 141 -10.34 -7.09 -4.00
C THR A 141 -9.96 -7.82 -5.28
N THR A 142 -8.80 -7.50 -5.85
CA THR A 142 -8.29 -8.21 -7.02
C THR A 142 -7.72 -9.57 -6.61
N PRO A 143 -7.83 -10.59 -7.45
CA PRO A 143 -6.99 -11.79 -7.30
C PRO A 143 -5.50 -11.43 -7.28
N LYS A 144 -4.68 -12.32 -6.71
CA LYS A 144 -3.21 -12.19 -6.76
C LYS A 144 -2.71 -12.34 -8.20
N ALA A 145 -1.73 -11.53 -8.58
CA ALA A 145 -0.98 -11.66 -9.82
C ALA A 145 0.50 -11.73 -9.50
N CYS A 146 1.21 -12.71 -10.07
CA CYS A 146 2.65 -12.85 -9.95
C CYS A 146 3.27 -12.51 -11.31
N LYS A 147 4.23 -11.58 -11.32
CA LYS A 147 4.85 -11.01 -12.52
C LYS A 147 6.35 -10.96 -12.35
#